data_AF-A0A4U2E1A3-F1
#
_entry.id   AF-A0A4U2E1A3-F1
#
_cell.length_a   1.000
_cell.length_b   1.000
_cell.length_c   1.000
_cell.angle_alpha   90.00
_cell.angle_beta   90.00
_cell.angle_gamma   90.00
#
_symmetry.space_group_name_H-M   'P 1'
#
loop_
_entity.id
_entity.type
_entity.pdbx_description
1 polymer ?
#
loop_
_entity_poly.entity_id
_entity_poly.type
_entity_poly.pdbx_seq_one_letter_code
_entity_poly.pdbx_strand_id
1 'polypeptide(L)'
;MKVKHRLPDFVVMSYPETGEAPWQDTAWMSPDNAYSENGGHSARRSVQGLDNTSMRFYNSDVIGHPGGQTIFSLLASFGYSLSSQATPFMPHYLSSLDPLGWRYNLPDILSTQTWNPLTDALGNFGDVYPRGGFVLQRHSFKAAALTAFRALHVVTRMGEGRVYQPFVPTPHPGFWPPGPVKPNNEETAWQMLSPIAQTDASVWPQFDDSLTPYDPYAPHIASDDQYVWAAWRLYKGCQRRGSTLIAHFGE
;
A
#
# COMPACT_ATOMS: atom_id res chain seq x y z
N MET A 1 -29.19 10.50 -4.03
CA MET A 1 -28.31 10.10 -5.15
C MET A 1 -27.08 9.39 -4.58
N LYS A 2 -26.73 8.23 -5.14
CA LYS A 2 -25.51 7.47 -4.76
C LYS A 2 -24.31 8.11 -5.45
N VAL A 3 -23.25 8.36 -4.71
CA VAL A 3 -21.98 8.89 -5.23
C VAL A 3 -20.85 7.92 -4.88
N LYS A 4 -19.86 7.87 -5.76
CA LYS A 4 -18.63 7.08 -5.58
C LYS A 4 -17.46 8.04 -5.76
N HIS A 5 -16.61 8.16 -4.75
CA HIS A 5 -15.43 9.02 -4.80
C HIS A 5 -14.20 8.25 -4.36
N ARG A 6 -13.11 8.37 -5.12
CA ARG A 6 -11.80 7.95 -4.63
C ARG A 6 -11.24 9.08 -3.79
N LEU A 7 -10.87 8.76 -2.55
CA LEU A 7 -10.24 9.70 -1.64
C LEU A 7 -8.84 9.19 -1.32
N PRO A 8 -7.85 10.08 -1.23
CA PRO A 8 -6.50 9.68 -0.88
C PRO A 8 -6.47 9.49 0.64
N ASP A 9 -6.37 8.23 1.07
CA ASP A 9 -6.36 7.90 2.50
C ASP A 9 -4.94 7.87 3.04
N PHE A 10 -3.99 7.35 2.25
CA PHE A 10 -2.62 7.13 2.70
C PHE A 10 -1.58 7.57 1.69
N VAL A 11 -0.42 7.94 2.20
CA VAL A 11 0.85 7.86 1.49
C VAL A 11 1.57 6.62 2.00
N VAL A 12 2.02 5.77 1.08
CA VAL A 12 2.76 4.55 1.39
C VAL A 12 4.12 4.66 0.73
N MET A 13 5.15 4.36 1.49
CA MET A 13 6.54 4.43 1.03
C MET A 13 7.16 3.05 0.98
N SER A 14 8.13 2.86 0.10
CA SER A 14 9.02 1.70 0.14
C SER A 14 10.43 2.15 -0.18
N TYR A 15 11.36 1.79 0.68
CA TYR A 15 12.72 2.31 0.64
C TYR A 15 13.70 1.29 1.24
N PRO A 16 14.97 1.29 0.82
CA PRO A 16 15.93 0.30 1.31
C PRO A 16 16.44 0.62 2.71
N GLU A 17 16.86 1.85 2.99
CA GLU A 17 17.63 2.19 4.21
C GLU A 17 16.76 2.70 5.36
N THR A 18 16.94 2.15 6.57
CA THR A 18 16.25 2.62 7.78
C THR A 18 16.66 4.06 8.09
N GLY A 19 15.71 4.90 8.53
CA GLY A 19 15.98 6.32 8.75
C GLY A 19 15.93 7.22 7.50
N GLU A 20 15.98 6.64 6.30
CA GLU A 20 16.02 7.36 5.02
C GLU A 20 14.67 7.30 4.29
N ALA A 21 13.56 7.51 5.01
CA ALA A 21 12.24 7.49 4.40
C ALA A 21 12.12 8.64 3.35
N PRO A 22 11.70 8.34 2.10
CA PRO A 22 11.78 9.28 0.98
C PRO A 22 10.91 10.52 1.13
N TRP A 23 9.84 10.46 1.94
CA TRP A 23 8.99 11.61 2.20
C TRP A 23 9.48 12.39 3.43
N GLN A 24 10.33 13.38 3.16
CA GLN A 24 11.09 14.16 4.14
C GLN A 24 10.25 14.77 5.27
N ASP A 25 9.03 15.23 5.00
CA ASP A 25 8.13 15.79 6.02
C ASP A 25 7.78 14.80 7.14
N THR A 26 7.93 13.51 6.85
CA THR A 26 7.59 12.39 7.72
C THR A 26 8.78 11.52 8.11
N ALA A 27 9.98 11.80 7.57
CA ALA A 27 11.16 10.97 7.78
C ALA A 27 11.54 10.82 9.26
N TRP A 28 11.30 11.87 10.06
CA TRP A 28 11.53 11.86 11.51
C TRP A 28 10.69 10.81 12.27
N MET A 29 9.60 10.30 11.68
CA MET A 29 8.74 9.29 12.30
C MET A 29 9.34 7.89 12.29
N SER A 30 10.22 7.59 11.33
CA SER A 30 10.84 6.27 11.14
C SER A 30 12.37 6.36 11.28
N PRO A 31 12.89 6.72 12.48
CA PRO A 31 14.32 6.85 12.68
C PRO A 31 15.01 5.49 12.60
N ASP A 32 16.29 5.52 12.25
CA ASP A 32 17.15 4.34 12.34
C ASP A 32 17.23 3.83 13.80
N ASN A 33 17.29 2.51 13.97
CA ASN A 33 17.31 1.88 15.28
C ASN A 33 18.03 0.53 15.26
N ALA A 34 18.52 0.11 16.43
CA ALA A 34 19.34 -1.10 16.57
C ALA A 34 18.61 -2.43 16.30
N TYR A 35 17.29 -2.42 16.17
CA TYR A 35 16.49 -3.63 15.99
C TYR A 35 16.03 -3.82 14.54
N SER A 36 16.18 -2.80 13.71
CA SER A 36 15.83 -2.82 12.30
C SER A 36 17.06 -2.88 11.43
N GLU A 37 16.93 -3.46 10.25
CA GLU A 37 18.03 -3.63 9.31
C GLU A 37 17.71 -2.93 8.00
N ASN A 38 18.75 -2.42 7.37
CA ASN A 38 18.69 -1.97 6.00
C ASN A 38 18.27 -3.10 5.06
N GLY A 39 17.67 -2.67 3.95
CA GLY A 39 17.35 -3.53 2.84
C GLY A 39 18.53 -3.82 1.94
N GLY A 40 18.20 -4.27 0.75
CA GLY A 40 19.19 -4.67 -0.25
C GLY A 40 18.64 -5.75 -1.16
N HIS A 41 19.49 -6.20 -2.08
CA HIS A 41 19.13 -7.22 -3.05
C HIS A 41 20.18 -8.32 -3.13
N SER A 42 19.74 -9.57 -3.27
CA SER A 42 20.64 -10.67 -3.55
C SER A 42 21.13 -10.56 -5.01
N ALA A 43 22.44 -10.48 -5.21
CA ALA A 43 23.06 -10.59 -6.53
C ALA A 43 23.20 -12.07 -6.96
N ARG A 44 23.30 -12.31 -8.28
CA ARG A 44 23.50 -13.65 -8.86
C ARG A 44 24.72 -14.34 -8.25
N ARG A 45 24.60 -15.60 -7.86
CA ARG A 45 25.68 -16.36 -7.21
C ARG A 45 26.42 -17.27 -8.19
N SER A 46 25.77 -17.74 -9.26
CA SER A 46 26.41 -18.58 -10.28
C SER A 46 27.14 -17.79 -11.37
N VAL A 47 28.40 -18.16 -11.62
CA VAL A 47 29.26 -17.63 -12.71
C VAL A 47 28.65 -17.93 -14.08
N GLN A 48 27.86 -19.00 -14.19
CA GLN A 48 27.13 -19.38 -15.41
C GLN A 48 25.84 -18.56 -15.65
N GLY A 49 25.45 -17.67 -14.73
CA GLY A 49 24.26 -16.82 -14.90
C GLY A 49 22.92 -17.57 -14.91
N LEU A 50 22.89 -18.79 -14.37
CA LEU A 50 21.73 -19.69 -14.36
C LEU A 50 20.74 -19.37 -13.22
N ASP A 51 21.14 -18.55 -12.24
CA ASP A 51 20.27 -18.18 -11.13
C ASP A 51 19.30 -17.07 -11.55
N ASN A 52 18.01 -17.38 -11.44
CA ASN A 52 16.92 -16.58 -11.98
C ASN A 52 16.09 -15.80 -10.93
N THR A 53 16.50 -15.76 -9.65
CA THR A 53 15.74 -15.09 -8.59
C THR A 53 16.61 -14.07 -7.86
N SER A 54 16.28 -12.77 -7.95
CA SER A 54 16.81 -11.78 -7.03
C SER A 54 15.77 -11.50 -5.95
N MET A 55 16.11 -11.83 -4.72
CA MET A 55 15.37 -11.39 -3.54
C MET A 55 15.72 -9.94 -3.28
N ARG A 56 14.72 -9.12 -2.99
CA ARG A 56 14.87 -7.72 -2.56
C ARG A 56 14.23 -7.55 -1.18
N PHE A 57 14.76 -6.66 -0.37
CA PHE A 57 14.14 -6.24 0.88
C PHE A 57 13.93 -4.73 0.87
N TYR A 58 12.72 -4.32 1.24
CA TYR A 58 12.34 -2.92 1.44
C TYR A 58 11.73 -2.73 2.83
N ASN A 59 12.09 -1.63 3.47
CA ASN A 59 11.31 -1.02 4.55
C ASN A 59 10.09 -0.30 3.95
N SER A 60 9.00 -0.21 4.70
CA SER A 60 7.77 0.44 4.26
C SER A 60 7.01 1.08 5.40
N ASP A 61 6.50 2.27 5.11
CA ASP A 61 5.76 3.10 6.05
C ASP A 61 4.42 3.50 5.42
N VAL A 62 3.38 3.54 6.24
CA VAL A 62 2.01 3.93 5.85
C VAL A 62 1.60 5.10 6.72
N ILE A 63 1.34 6.24 6.08
CA ILE A 63 1.03 7.50 6.76
C ILE A 63 -0.25 8.08 6.17
N GLY A 64 -1.10 8.68 6.99
CA GLY A 64 -2.33 9.31 6.52
C GLY A 64 -2.06 10.47 5.55
N HIS A 65 -2.77 10.47 4.41
CA HIS A 65 -2.53 11.40 3.33
C HIS A 65 -2.98 12.83 3.69
N PRO A 66 -2.15 13.87 3.45
CA PRO A 66 -2.44 15.23 3.90
C PRO A 66 -3.57 15.89 3.09
N GLY A 67 -3.68 15.54 1.80
CA GLY A 67 -4.74 16.04 0.91
C GLY A 67 -6.15 15.58 1.27
N GLY A 68 -6.31 14.54 2.12
CA GLY A 68 -7.64 14.03 2.50
C GLY A 68 -8.48 15.04 3.30
N GLN A 69 -7.83 15.86 4.12
CA GLN A 69 -8.49 16.85 4.99
C GLN A 69 -8.42 18.30 4.50
N THR A 70 -7.83 18.60 3.33
CA THR A 70 -7.79 19.98 2.82
C THR A 70 -8.76 20.19 1.67
N ILE A 71 -8.58 19.46 0.56
CA ILE A 71 -9.42 19.64 -0.63
C ILE A 71 -10.73 18.86 -0.49
N PHE A 72 -10.67 17.59 -0.05
CA PHE A 72 -11.84 16.73 0.00
C PHE A 72 -12.76 16.99 1.19
N SER A 73 -12.21 17.40 2.34
CA SER A 73 -13.02 17.87 3.47
C SER A 73 -13.78 19.16 3.13
N LEU A 74 -13.14 20.10 2.42
CA LEU A 74 -13.75 21.34 1.96
C LEU A 74 -14.88 21.03 0.97
N LEU A 75 -14.62 20.19 -0.04
CA LEU A 75 -15.66 19.73 -0.98
C LEU A 75 -16.77 18.97 -0.26
N ALA A 76 -16.45 18.18 0.77
CA ALA A 76 -17.44 17.50 1.59
C ALA A 76 -18.28 18.47 2.44
N SER A 77 -17.68 19.54 2.96
CA SER A 77 -18.38 20.58 3.73
C SER A 77 -19.45 21.31 2.89
N PHE A 78 -19.20 21.43 1.58
CA PHE A 78 -20.17 21.96 0.61
C PHE A 78 -21.15 20.90 0.09
N GLY A 79 -21.08 19.65 0.58
CA GLY A 79 -21.97 18.56 0.16
C GLY A 79 -21.67 18.00 -1.23
N TYR A 80 -20.48 18.23 -1.78
CA TYR A 80 -20.05 17.73 -3.09
C TYR A 80 -19.25 16.43 -3.03
N SER A 81 -18.70 16.07 -1.86
CA SER A 81 -17.82 14.91 -1.69
C SER A 81 -18.12 14.16 -0.40
N LEU A 82 -17.70 12.90 -0.34
CA LEU A 82 -17.52 12.19 0.93
C LEU A 82 -16.20 12.65 1.58
N SER A 83 -16.10 12.59 2.90
CA SER A 83 -14.86 12.86 3.63
C SER A 83 -14.14 11.55 3.93
N SER A 84 -12.83 11.52 3.71
CA SER A 84 -12.00 10.42 4.20
C SER A 84 -11.96 10.46 5.72
N GLN A 85 -11.92 9.29 6.36
CA GLN A 85 -11.70 9.19 7.81
C GLN A 85 -10.21 9.13 8.18
N ALA A 86 -9.31 9.12 7.19
CA ALA A 86 -7.88 9.11 7.45
C ALA A 86 -7.44 10.44 8.11
N THR A 87 -6.59 10.31 9.14
CA THR A 87 -6.02 11.47 9.84
C THR A 87 -4.71 11.86 9.14
N PRO A 88 -4.57 13.11 8.64
CA PRO A 88 -3.37 13.59 7.99
C PRO A 88 -2.13 13.39 8.85
N PHE A 89 -1.03 12.97 8.22
CA PHE A 89 0.27 12.78 8.88
C PHE A 89 0.25 11.80 10.06
N MET A 90 -0.82 11.02 10.23
CA MET A 90 -0.88 9.98 11.25
C MET A 90 -0.11 8.74 10.77
N PRO A 91 0.94 8.30 11.48
CA PRO A 91 1.61 7.04 11.15
C PRO A 91 0.69 5.87 11.51
N HIS A 92 0.37 5.05 10.52
CA HIS A 92 -0.41 3.83 10.70
C HIS A 92 0.46 2.59 10.81
N TYR A 93 1.58 2.57 10.10
CA TYR A 93 2.55 1.49 10.18
C TYR A 93 3.92 2.03 9.83
N LEU A 94 4.91 1.64 10.62
CA LEU A 94 6.31 1.99 10.41
C LEU A 94 7.11 0.70 10.55
N SER A 95 7.62 0.20 9.43
CA SER A 95 8.33 -1.09 9.40
C SER A 95 9.52 -1.16 10.36
N SER A 96 10.19 -0.03 10.59
CA SER A 96 11.31 0.12 11.53
C SER A 96 10.91 -0.10 12.99
N LEU A 97 9.62 0.00 13.32
CA LEU A 97 9.08 -0.25 14.67
C LEU A 97 8.45 -1.64 14.82
N ASP A 98 8.29 -2.39 13.73
CA ASP A 98 7.84 -3.79 13.71
C ASP A 98 8.92 -4.73 13.11
N PRO A 99 10.14 -4.80 13.66
CA PRO A 99 11.20 -5.63 13.07
C PRO A 99 10.84 -7.12 13.08
N LEU A 100 10.18 -7.61 14.13
CA LEU A 100 9.76 -9.01 14.23
C LEU A 100 8.77 -9.37 13.13
N GLY A 101 7.77 -8.52 12.91
CA GLY A 101 6.81 -8.78 11.87
C GLY A 101 7.35 -8.51 10.48
N TRP A 102 8.09 -7.43 10.29
CA TRP A 102 8.50 -6.99 8.97
C TRP A 102 9.68 -7.77 8.40
N ARG A 103 10.69 -8.03 9.24
CA ARG A 103 11.90 -8.77 8.85
C ARG A 103 11.68 -10.28 8.90
N TYR A 104 11.07 -10.77 9.97
CA TYR A 104 10.94 -12.21 10.23
C TYR A 104 9.56 -12.80 9.90
N ASN A 105 8.63 -11.99 9.38
CA ASN A 105 7.29 -12.43 8.99
C ASN A 105 6.46 -13.01 10.15
N LEU A 106 6.66 -12.53 11.39
CA LEU A 106 5.88 -12.98 12.54
C LEU A 106 4.67 -12.05 12.82
N PRO A 107 3.45 -12.56 13.02
CA PRO A 107 3.05 -13.96 13.09
C PRO A 107 2.65 -14.57 11.74
N ASP A 108 2.74 -13.82 10.63
CA ASP A 108 2.25 -14.23 9.31
C ASP A 108 2.69 -15.62 8.85
N ILE A 109 3.92 -16.03 9.14
CA ILE A 109 4.43 -17.37 8.79
C ILE A 109 3.61 -18.50 9.44
N LEU A 110 2.91 -18.22 10.54
CA LEU A 110 2.00 -19.15 11.21
C LEU A 110 0.56 -19.06 10.68
N SER A 111 0.26 -18.05 9.85
CA SER A 111 -1.04 -17.91 9.21
C SER A 111 -1.24 -18.96 8.14
N THR A 112 -2.43 -19.54 8.08
CA THR A 112 -2.82 -20.50 7.02
C THR A 112 -2.78 -19.87 5.62
N GLN A 113 -2.89 -18.54 5.52
CA GLN A 113 -2.81 -17.82 4.24
C GLN A 113 -1.40 -17.91 3.63
N THR A 114 -0.35 -17.99 4.45
CA THR A 114 1.04 -18.10 3.95
C THR A 114 1.33 -19.44 3.28
N TRP A 115 0.63 -20.50 3.69
CA TRP A 115 0.85 -21.86 3.19
C TRP A 115 -0.13 -22.29 2.10
N ASN A 116 -1.06 -21.41 1.74
CA ASN A 116 -2.05 -21.74 0.74
C ASN A 116 -1.52 -21.36 -0.66
N PRO A 117 -1.18 -22.32 -1.52
CA PRO A 117 -0.62 -22.05 -2.85
C PRO A 117 -1.63 -21.43 -3.82
N LEU A 118 -2.89 -21.28 -3.41
CA LEU A 118 -3.97 -20.69 -4.19
C LEU A 118 -4.28 -19.25 -3.75
N THR A 119 -3.53 -18.66 -2.82
CA THR A 119 -3.81 -17.30 -2.33
C THR A 119 -3.40 -16.20 -3.30
N ASP A 120 -4.20 -15.13 -3.25
CA ASP A 120 -3.88 -13.70 -3.32
C ASP A 120 -2.42 -13.31 -3.61
N ALA A 121 -1.96 -13.56 -4.83
CA ALA A 121 -0.84 -12.84 -5.43
C ALA A 121 -1.32 -11.50 -6.00
N LEU A 122 -0.48 -10.47 -5.93
CA LEU A 122 -0.72 -9.20 -6.59
C LEU A 122 -0.30 -9.30 -8.07
N GLY A 123 -1.04 -10.12 -8.82
CA GLY A 123 -0.74 -10.47 -10.20
C GLY A 123 0.72 -10.89 -10.40
N ASN A 124 1.38 -10.28 -11.38
CA ASN A 124 2.79 -10.52 -11.73
C ASN A 124 3.82 -9.89 -10.75
N PHE A 125 3.39 -9.20 -9.69
CA PHE A 125 4.33 -8.56 -8.75
C PHE A 125 4.85 -9.59 -7.74
N GLY A 126 4.00 -10.51 -7.29
CA GLY A 126 4.32 -11.61 -6.37
C GLY A 126 3.24 -11.86 -5.32
N ASP A 127 3.49 -12.84 -4.44
CA ASP A 127 2.55 -13.26 -3.40
C ASP A 127 2.35 -12.19 -2.32
N VAL A 128 1.12 -12.00 -1.82
CA VAL A 128 0.88 -11.05 -0.72
C VAL A 128 1.40 -11.60 0.61
N TYR A 129 1.29 -12.91 0.84
CA TYR A 129 1.79 -13.55 2.06
C TYR A 129 3.14 -14.27 1.85
N PRO A 130 3.99 -14.32 2.88
CA PRO A 130 3.86 -13.59 4.15
C PRO A 130 4.06 -12.08 3.96
N ARG A 131 3.39 -11.24 4.77
CA ARG A 131 3.43 -9.78 4.65
C ARG A 131 4.64 -9.22 5.40
N GLY A 132 5.81 -9.36 4.78
CA GLY A 132 7.05 -8.72 5.22
C GLY A 132 7.79 -8.05 4.07
N GLY A 133 8.97 -7.51 4.38
CA GLY A 133 9.77 -6.71 3.45
C GLY A 133 10.48 -7.51 2.36
N PHE A 134 10.64 -8.83 2.52
CA PHE A 134 11.31 -9.69 1.54
C PHE A 134 10.40 -10.02 0.36
N VAL A 135 10.86 -9.70 -0.85
CA VAL A 135 10.14 -9.96 -2.10
C VAL A 135 11.03 -10.70 -3.10
N LEU A 136 10.50 -11.78 -3.67
CA LEU A 136 11.12 -12.51 -4.78
C LEU A 136 10.73 -11.87 -6.11
N GLN A 137 11.36 -10.75 -6.45
CA GLN A 137 11.06 -10.00 -7.67
C GLN A 137 12.32 -9.30 -8.18
N ARG A 138 12.57 -9.41 -9.49
CA ARG A 138 13.72 -8.78 -10.13
C ARG A 138 13.55 -7.29 -10.31
N HIS A 139 12.36 -6.93 -10.76
CA HIS A 139 12.03 -5.56 -11.05
C HIS A 139 11.85 -4.78 -9.74
N SER A 140 12.67 -3.74 -9.52
CA SER A 140 12.64 -2.94 -8.29
C SER A 140 11.28 -2.32 -8.04
N PHE A 141 10.68 -1.65 -9.04
CA PHE A 141 9.34 -1.09 -8.93
C PHE A 141 8.30 -2.11 -8.45
N LYS A 142 8.21 -3.29 -9.09
CA LYS A 142 7.24 -4.33 -8.69
C LYS A 142 7.50 -4.83 -7.27
N ALA A 143 8.76 -4.99 -6.90
CA ALA A 143 9.15 -5.43 -5.56
C ALA A 143 8.76 -4.39 -4.49
N ALA A 144 9.05 -3.12 -4.74
CA ALA A 144 8.70 -2.03 -3.86
C ALA A 144 7.17 -1.83 -3.80
N ALA A 145 6.46 -1.89 -4.93
CA ALA A 145 5.00 -1.78 -4.97
C ALA A 145 4.29 -2.92 -4.22
N LEU A 146 4.77 -4.17 -4.35
CA LEU A 146 4.26 -5.29 -3.54
C LEU A 146 4.51 -5.05 -2.05
N THR A 147 5.68 -4.50 -1.71
CA THR A 147 6.02 -4.18 -0.32
C THR A 147 5.06 -3.13 0.26
N ALA A 148 4.86 -2.02 -0.44
CA ALA A 148 3.87 -1.00 -0.08
C ALA A 148 2.46 -1.58 0.05
N PHE A 149 2.06 -2.45 -0.90
CA PHE A 149 0.78 -3.14 -0.85
C PHE A 149 0.63 -3.98 0.42
N ARG A 150 1.66 -4.76 0.79
CA ARG A 150 1.67 -5.59 2.01
C ARG A 150 1.53 -4.74 3.27
N ALA A 151 2.24 -3.62 3.37
CA ALA A 151 2.12 -2.70 4.51
C ALA A 151 0.69 -2.16 4.65
N LEU A 152 0.09 -1.68 3.56
CA LEU A 152 -1.29 -1.19 3.59
C LEU A 152 -2.31 -2.31 3.83
N HIS A 153 -2.02 -3.53 3.36
CA HIS A 153 -2.82 -4.71 3.61
C HIS A 153 -2.88 -5.07 5.10
N VAL A 154 -1.79 -4.87 5.87
CA VAL A 154 -1.78 -4.98 7.34
C VAL A 154 -2.62 -3.86 7.96
N VAL A 155 -2.38 -2.60 7.58
CA VAL A 155 -3.06 -1.42 8.15
C VAL A 155 -4.58 -1.48 8.01
N THR A 156 -5.09 -2.00 6.90
CA THR A 156 -6.53 -2.03 6.62
C THR A 156 -7.28 -3.21 7.24
N ARG A 157 -6.68 -3.89 8.22
CA ARG A 157 -7.26 -5.02 8.95
C ARG A 157 -7.05 -4.87 10.46
N MET A 158 -7.92 -5.53 11.24
CA MET A 158 -7.81 -5.57 12.71
C MET A 158 -7.11 -6.85 13.15
N GLY A 159 -6.33 -6.77 14.24
CA GLY A 159 -5.83 -7.93 14.95
C GLY A 159 -4.71 -8.71 14.25
N GLU A 160 -3.91 -8.05 13.41
CA GLU A 160 -2.84 -8.71 12.64
C GLU A 160 -1.60 -9.13 13.46
N GLY A 161 -1.60 -8.86 14.78
CA GLY A 161 -0.48 -9.20 15.66
C GLY A 161 0.81 -8.45 15.35
N ARG A 162 0.70 -7.28 14.72
CA ARG A 162 1.82 -6.37 14.38
C ARG A 162 1.87 -5.16 15.31
N VAL A 163 2.95 -4.39 15.25
CA VAL A 163 3.03 -3.05 15.86
C VAL A 163 2.51 -2.03 14.86
N TYR A 164 1.23 -1.68 14.95
CA TYR A 164 0.56 -0.81 13.98
C TYR A 164 -0.71 -0.17 14.54
N GLN A 165 -1.17 0.90 13.90
CA GLN A 165 -2.47 1.51 14.14
C GLN A 165 -3.45 1.10 13.02
N PRO A 166 -4.43 0.23 13.28
CA PRO A 166 -5.36 -0.22 12.26
C PRO A 166 -6.26 0.92 11.77
N PHE A 167 -6.59 0.89 10.48
CA PHE A 167 -7.56 1.76 9.85
C PHE A 167 -8.69 0.94 9.25
N VAL A 168 -9.76 0.76 10.05
CA VAL A 168 -10.97 0.04 9.63
C VAL A 168 -12.18 0.93 9.90
N PRO A 169 -12.54 1.81 8.95
CA PRO A 169 -13.69 2.68 9.10
C PRO A 169 -14.98 1.86 9.19
N THR A 170 -15.88 2.26 10.09
CA THR A 170 -17.15 1.54 10.30
C THR A 170 -18.23 2.04 9.33
N PRO A 171 -18.90 1.15 8.59
CA PRO A 171 -20.03 1.54 7.74
C PRO A 171 -21.22 2.01 8.58
N HIS A 172 -21.93 3.02 8.08
CA HIS A 172 -23.19 3.47 8.66
C HIS A 172 -24.14 3.95 7.56
N PRO A 173 -25.46 4.06 7.81
CA PRO A 173 -26.40 4.50 6.79
C PRO A 173 -25.95 5.82 6.13
N GLY A 174 -25.83 5.80 4.79
CA GLY A 174 -25.36 6.93 3.99
C GLY A 174 -23.84 6.98 3.74
N PHE A 175 -23.05 6.11 4.37
CA PHE A 175 -21.59 6.05 4.24
C PHE A 175 -21.08 4.61 4.30
N TRP A 176 -20.52 4.15 3.19
CA TRP A 176 -19.93 2.82 3.04
C TRP A 176 -18.45 2.97 2.68
N PRO A 177 -17.55 2.81 3.66
CA PRO A 177 -16.13 2.84 3.43
C PRO A 177 -15.68 1.62 2.62
N PRO A 178 -14.52 1.72 1.94
CA PRO A 178 -13.93 0.60 1.23
C PRO A 178 -13.53 -0.52 2.18
N GLY A 179 -13.66 -1.77 1.72
CA GLY A 179 -13.22 -2.95 2.48
C GLY A 179 -11.70 -3.02 2.61
N PRO A 180 -11.17 -3.99 3.38
CA PRO A 180 -9.73 -4.21 3.50
C PRO A 180 -9.06 -4.34 2.13
N VAL A 181 -7.82 -3.84 2.00
CA VAL A 181 -7.07 -3.93 0.74
C VAL A 181 -6.87 -5.40 0.39
N LYS A 182 -7.23 -5.79 -0.83
CA LYS A 182 -7.12 -7.15 -1.36
C LYS A 182 -6.61 -7.09 -2.79
N PRO A 183 -5.83 -8.08 -3.26
CA PRO A 183 -5.45 -8.13 -4.66
C PRO A 183 -6.70 -8.31 -5.53
N ASN A 184 -6.60 -7.92 -6.80
CA ASN A 184 -7.68 -8.02 -7.78
C ASN A 184 -8.99 -7.30 -7.37
N ASN A 185 -8.89 -6.28 -6.51
CA ASN A 185 -10.01 -5.44 -6.11
C ASN A 185 -9.85 -4.02 -6.67
N GLU A 186 -10.92 -3.48 -7.23
CA GLU A 186 -10.95 -2.12 -7.77
C GLU A 186 -11.08 -1.04 -6.67
N GLU A 187 -11.36 -1.37 -5.41
CA GLU A 187 -11.59 -0.37 -4.36
C GLU A 187 -10.33 0.40 -3.95
N THR A 188 -9.13 -0.06 -4.33
CA THR A 188 -7.86 0.62 -4.04
C THR A 188 -7.09 0.89 -5.32
N ALA A 189 -6.80 2.18 -5.56
CA ALA A 189 -5.96 2.63 -6.66
C ALA A 189 -4.71 3.31 -6.09
N TRP A 190 -3.64 3.31 -6.86
CA TRP A 190 -2.33 3.77 -6.49
C TRP A 190 -1.86 4.82 -7.48
N GLN A 191 -1.32 5.91 -6.96
CA GLN A 191 -0.72 6.99 -7.74
C GLN A 191 0.72 7.14 -7.29
N MET A 192 1.68 7.04 -8.21
CA MET A 192 3.07 7.31 -7.88
C MET A 192 3.30 8.80 -7.60
N LEU A 193 3.96 9.09 -6.49
CA LEU A 193 4.41 10.44 -6.11
C LEU A 193 5.93 10.61 -6.34
N SER A 194 6.70 9.52 -6.15
CA SER A 194 8.15 9.46 -6.36
C SER A 194 8.52 8.07 -6.89
N PRO A 195 9.48 7.92 -7.83
CA PRO A 195 10.39 8.94 -8.37
C PRO A 195 9.77 9.89 -9.41
N ILE A 196 8.73 9.46 -10.11
CA ILE A 196 8.02 10.25 -11.13
C ILE A 196 6.58 10.45 -10.70
N ALA A 197 6.21 11.68 -10.37
CA ALA A 197 4.84 12.01 -9.99
C ALA A 197 3.88 11.74 -11.15
N GLN A 198 2.96 10.80 -10.95
CA GLN A 198 1.85 10.52 -11.85
C GLN A 198 0.68 11.43 -11.52
N THR A 199 -0.11 11.79 -12.53
CA THR A 199 -1.34 12.57 -12.35
C THR A 199 -2.55 11.68 -12.05
N ASP A 200 -2.53 10.44 -12.54
CA ASP A 200 -3.65 9.51 -12.46
C ASP A 200 -3.36 8.37 -11.47
N ALA A 201 -4.43 7.87 -10.85
CA ALA A 201 -4.37 6.69 -9.97
C ALA A 201 -4.88 5.46 -10.71
N SER A 202 -4.19 4.32 -10.58
CA SER A 202 -4.55 3.06 -11.24
C SER A 202 -4.55 1.89 -10.25
N VAL A 203 -5.34 0.85 -10.54
CA VAL A 203 -5.36 -0.38 -9.73
C VAL A 203 -4.11 -1.20 -10.08
N TRP A 204 -3.53 -1.89 -9.09
CA TRP A 204 -2.40 -2.78 -9.32
C TRP A 204 -2.80 -4.25 -9.49
N PRO A 205 -2.08 -5.01 -10.34
CA PRO A 205 -1.11 -4.51 -11.32
C PRO A 205 -1.81 -3.72 -12.44
N GLN A 206 -1.19 -2.64 -12.91
CA GLN A 206 -1.71 -1.83 -14.02
C GLN A 206 -1.58 -2.55 -15.36
N PHE A 207 -0.50 -3.31 -15.52
CA PHE A 207 -0.19 -4.05 -16.74
C PHE A 207 0.16 -5.49 -16.36
N ASP A 208 -0.45 -6.45 -17.04
CA ASP A 208 0.03 -7.83 -17.06
C ASP A 208 1.11 -7.95 -18.14
N ASP A 209 2.36 -7.89 -17.70
CA ASP A 209 3.55 -7.96 -18.56
C ASP A 209 4.17 -9.37 -18.63
N SER A 210 3.46 -10.39 -18.12
CA SER A 210 3.96 -11.76 -18.07
C SER A 210 4.28 -12.34 -19.46
N LEU A 211 3.59 -11.85 -20.49
CA LEU A 211 3.75 -12.28 -21.89
C LEU A 211 4.23 -11.15 -22.81
N THR A 212 4.58 -9.98 -22.27
CA THR A 212 5.02 -8.84 -23.10
C THR A 212 6.54 -8.81 -23.23
N PRO A 213 7.08 -8.53 -24.44
CA PRO A 213 8.54 -8.47 -24.66
C PRO A 213 9.19 -7.17 -24.17
N TYR A 214 8.38 -6.18 -23.78
CA TYR A 214 8.84 -4.90 -23.25
C TYR A 214 8.44 -4.77 -21.77
N ASP A 215 9.19 -3.96 -21.05
CA ASP A 215 8.94 -3.65 -19.64
C ASP A 215 8.14 -2.34 -19.52
N PRO A 216 6.83 -2.39 -19.20
CA PRO A 216 6.01 -1.17 -19.07
C PRO A 216 6.36 -0.35 -17.82
N TYR A 217 7.06 -0.94 -16.84
CA TYR A 217 7.43 -0.28 -15.60
C TYR A 217 8.85 0.30 -15.63
N ALA A 218 9.62 0.06 -16.69
CA ALA A 218 10.96 0.60 -16.85
C ALA A 218 11.09 2.13 -16.64
N PRO A 219 10.16 2.99 -17.14
CA PRO A 219 10.23 4.43 -16.89
C PRO A 219 10.04 4.81 -15.42
N HIS A 220 9.44 3.93 -14.63
CA HIS A 220 9.06 4.17 -13.24
C HIS A 220 10.11 3.69 -12.24
N ILE A 221 11.28 3.22 -12.71
CA ILE A 221 12.36 2.73 -11.84
C ILE A 221 13.06 3.92 -11.16
N ALA A 222 13.21 3.86 -9.84
CA ALA A 222 13.97 4.83 -9.07
C ALA A 222 15.46 4.47 -9.10
N SER A 223 16.33 5.47 -9.20
CA SER A 223 17.79 5.28 -9.19
C SER A 223 18.34 4.90 -7.83
N ASP A 224 17.66 5.31 -6.77
CA ASP A 224 17.97 5.08 -5.36
C ASP A 224 17.10 3.96 -4.74
N ASP A 225 16.29 3.28 -5.56
CA ASP A 225 15.33 2.27 -5.13
C ASP A 225 14.30 2.80 -4.10
N GLN A 226 14.06 4.12 -4.06
CA GLN A 226 13.06 4.73 -3.18
C GLN A 226 11.76 5.06 -3.93
N TYR A 227 10.63 4.75 -3.30
CA TYR A 227 9.32 4.90 -3.93
C TYR A 227 8.29 5.45 -2.96
N VAL A 228 7.40 6.30 -3.47
CA VAL A 228 6.30 6.89 -2.71
C VAL A 228 5.03 6.81 -3.55
N TRP A 229 3.93 6.34 -2.95
CA TRP A 229 2.63 6.26 -3.59
C TRP A 229 1.53 6.86 -2.71
N ALA A 230 0.56 7.52 -3.33
CA ALA A 230 -0.72 7.79 -2.71
C ALA A 230 -1.68 6.61 -2.95
N ALA A 231 -2.29 6.10 -1.87
CA ALA A 231 -3.31 5.07 -1.92
C ALA A 231 -4.71 5.70 -1.86
N TRP A 232 -5.41 5.59 -2.97
CA TRP A 232 -6.74 6.13 -3.22
C TRP A 232 -7.80 5.07 -3.01
N ARG A 233 -8.63 5.23 -1.99
CA ARG A 233 -9.64 4.24 -1.63
C ARG A 233 -11.04 4.71 -2.02
N LEU A 234 -11.86 3.80 -2.54
CA LEU A 234 -13.17 4.10 -3.11
C LEU A 234 -14.25 4.13 -2.03
N TYR A 235 -14.72 5.33 -1.68
CA TYR A 235 -15.84 5.52 -0.77
C TYR A 235 -17.16 5.57 -1.54
N LYS A 236 -18.16 4.87 -1.02
CA LYS A 236 -19.53 4.85 -1.55
C LYS A 236 -20.44 5.54 -0.53
N GLY A 237 -21.34 6.40 -0.98
CA GLY A 237 -22.17 7.15 -0.05
C GLY A 237 -23.35 7.86 -0.71
N CYS A 238 -24.09 8.61 0.09
CA CYS A 238 -25.21 9.42 -0.37
C CYS A 238 -24.84 10.90 -0.29
N GLN A 239 -25.06 11.63 -1.39
CA GLN A 239 -24.98 13.08 -1.35
C GLN A 239 -26.08 13.63 -0.44
N ARG A 240 -25.72 14.52 0.51
CA ARG A 240 -26.70 15.17 1.40
C ARG A 240 -27.62 16.09 0.57
N ARG A 241 -28.77 15.56 0.16
CA ARG A 241 -29.92 16.30 -0.39
C ARG A 241 -31.21 15.77 0.25
N GLY A 242 -31.42 16.08 1.53
CA GLY A 242 -32.70 15.90 2.22
C GLY A 242 -33.29 14.49 2.30
N SER A 243 -32.54 13.44 1.98
CA SER A 243 -33.04 12.05 1.97
C SER A 243 -32.02 11.07 2.55
N THR A 244 -32.50 10.11 3.35
CA THR A 244 -31.70 9.08 4.03
C THR A 244 -31.89 7.74 3.34
N LEU A 245 -30.80 7.13 2.85
CA LEU A 245 -30.83 5.77 2.29
C LEU A 245 -30.60 4.77 3.43
N ILE A 246 -31.59 3.90 3.67
CA ILE A 246 -31.66 3.04 4.87
C ILE A 246 -31.00 1.66 4.62
N ALA A 247 -30.83 1.22 3.37
CA ALA A 247 -30.16 -0.04 3.04
C ALA A 247 -29.49 -0.01 1.64
N HIS A 248 -28.44 -0.82 1.48
CA HIS A 248 -27.72 -1.05 0.22
C HIS A 248 -27.54 -2.57 0.01
N PHE A 249 -27.86 -3.05 -1.19
CA PHE A 249 -27.75 -4.47 -1.58
C PHE A 249 -27.10 -4.59 -2.99
N GLY A 250 -25.76 -4.42 -3.08
CA GLY A 250 -24.94 -4.61 -4.32
C GLY A 250 -25.22 -3.63 -5.48
N GLU A 251 -24.41 -3.44 -6.53
CA GLU A 251 -22.96 -3.63 -6.78
C GLU A 251 -22.15 -2.33 -6.51
#